data_AF-A0A2A4VS92-F1
#
_entry.id   AF-A0A2A4VS92-F1
#
_cell.length_a   1.000
_cell.length_b   1.000
_cell.length_c   1.000
_cell.angle_alpha   90.00
_cell.angle_beta   90.00
_cell.angle_gamma   90.00
#
_symmetry.space_group_name_H-M   'P 1'
#
loop_
_entity.id
_entity.type
_entity.pdbx_description
1 polymer ?
#
loop_
_entity_poly.entity_id
_entity_poly.type
_entity_poly.pdbx_seq_one_letter_code
_entity_poly.pdbx_strand_id
1 'polypeptide(L)'
;MVTVAVIGVLAAIAVPSFSEILERRKLNGAGEALFANFIFAKTEAIKRNTPVQVSFIGNGATWCYGLAVNAACDCSDNVPACSIDGVTKITDQDD
;
A
#
# COMPACT_ATOMS: atom_id res chain seq x y z
N MET A 1 22.13 -8.47 -41.38
CA MET A 1 21.10 -7.44 -41.62
C MET A 1 19.71 -7.93 -41.20
N VAL A 2 19.20 -9.03 -41.77
CA VAL A 2 17.88 -9.60 -41.40
C VAL A 2 17.78 -10.00 -39.92
N THR A 3 18.84 -10.57 -39.35
CA THR A 3 18.89 -10.95 -37.93
C THR A 3 18.73 -9.76 -36.98
N VAL A 4 19.37 -8.63 -37.27
CA VAL A 4 19.27 -7.40 -36.48
C VAL A 4 17.86 -6.81 -36.58
N ALA A 5 17.25 -6.87 -37.76
CA ALA A 5 15.86 -6.43 -37.95
C ALA A 5 14.88 -7.29 -37.14
N VAL A 6 15.04 -8.62 -37.14
CA VAL A 6 14.20 -9.53 -36.34
C VAL A 6 14.38 -9.29 -34.84
N ILE A 7 15.60 -9.12 -34.36
CA ILE A 7 15.87 -8.79 -32.95
C ILE A 7 15.24 -7.44 -32.57
N GLY A 8 15.31 -6.43 -33.44
CA GLY A 8 14.69 -5.13 -33.22
C GLY A 8 13.17 -5.21 -33.08
N VAL A 9 12.51 -6.00 -33.92
CA VAL A 9 11.04 -6.21 -33.84
C VAL A 9 10.66 -6.96 -32.56
N LEU A 10 11.39 -8.00 -32.19
CA LEU A 10 11.13 -8.74 -30.95
C LEU A 10 11.35 -7.87 -29.70
N ALA A 11 12.40 -7.05 -29.67
CA ALA A 11 12.66 -6.11 -28.58
C ALA A 11 11.57 -5.04 -28.47
N ALA A 12 11.08 -4.50 -29.59
CA ALA A 12 10.03 -3.49 -29.62
C ALA A 12 8.69 -3.99 -29.05
N ILE A 13 8.38 -5.28 -29.20
CA ILE A 13 7.16 -5.90 -28.64
C ILE A 13 7.35 -6.29 -27.17
N ALA A 14 8.57 -6.71 -26.79
CA ALA A 14 8.87 -7.15 -25.43
C ALA A 14 8.81 -5.99 -24.41
N VAL A 15 9.38 -4.82 -24.74
CA VAL A 15 9.46 -3.66 -23.84
C VAL A 15 8.10 -3.21 -23.27
N PRO A 16 7.05 -2.95 -24.08
CA PRO A 16 5.75 -2.53 -23.54
C PRO A 16 5.07 -3.62 -22.69
N SER A 17 5.32 -4.91 -22.97
CA SER A 17 4.77 -6.02 -22.18
C SER A 17 5.35 -6.05 -20.76
N PHE A 18 6.62 -5.73 -20.59
CA PHE A 18 7.24 -5.66 -19.27
C PHE A 18 6.69 -4.49 -18.43
N SER A 19 6.42 -3.32 -19.03
CA SER A 19 5.84 -2.19 -18.30
C SER A 19 4.45 -2.49 -17.73
N GLU A 20 3.58 -3.12 -18.51
CA GLU A 20 2.23 -3.48 -18.04
C GLU A 20 2.25 -4.49 -16.88
N ILE A 21 3.18 -5.45 -16.92
CA ILE A 21 3.33 -6.44 -15.85
C ILE A 21 3.83 -5.77 -14.57
N LEU A 22 4.78 -4.84 -14.66
CA LEU A 22 5.28 -4.10 -13.51
C LEU A 22 4.19 -3.26 -12.86
N GLU A 23 3.36 -2.60 -13.66
CA GLU A 23 2.27 -1.75 -13.19
C GLU A 23 1.19 -2.58 -12.47
N ARG A 24 0.82 -3.73 -13.03
CA ARG A 24 -0.08 -4.69 -12.37
C ARG A 24 0.51 -5.24 -11.06
N ARG A 25 1.81 -5.54 -11.02
CA ARG A 25 2.48 -6.01 -9.80
C ARG A 25 2.50 -4.95 -8.71
N LYS A 26 2.72 -3.68 -9.06
CA LYS A 26 2.63 -2.55 -8.10
C LYS A 26 1.23 -2.44 -7.50
N LEU A 27 0.19 -2.49 -8.33
CA LEU A 27 -1.20 -2.45 -7.86
C LEU A 27 -1.55 -3.64 -6.96
N ASN A 28 -1.14 -4.85 -7.35
CA ASN A 28 -1.34 -6.05 -6.53
C ASN A 28 -0.57 -5.98 -5.21
N GLY A 29 0.66 -5.49 -5.23
CA GLY A 29 1.50 -5.31 -4.03
C GLY A 29 0.88 -4.32 -3.04
N ALA A 30 0.35 -3.19 -3.52
CA ALA A 30 -0.38 -2.24 -2.67
C ALA A 30 -1.63 -2.87 -2.03
N GLY A 31 -2.37 -3.69 -2.78
CA GLY A 31 -3.52 -4.42 -2.27
C GLY A 31 -3.14 -5.48 -1.22
N GLU A 32 -2.07 -6.23 -1.45
CA GLU A 32 -1.53 -7.20 -0.48
C GLU A 32 -1.03 -6.54 0.80
N ALA A 33 -0.33 -5.40 0.69
CA ALA A 33 0.12 -4.63 1.84
C ALA A 33 -1.07 -4.13 2.68
N LEU A 34 -2.10 -3.60 2.04
CA LEU A 34 -3.32 -3.16 2.73
C LEU A 34 -4.03 -4.34 3.42
N PHE A 35 -4.15 -5.48 2.74
CA PHE A 35 -4.74 -6.69 3.32
C PHE A 35 -3.94 -7.17 4.54
N ALA A 36 -2.61 -7.19 4.47
CA ALA A 36 -1.74 -7.55 5.59
C ALA A 36 -1.96 -6.62 6.79
N ASN A 37 -2.11 -5.31 6.56
CA ASN A 37 -2.41 -4.34 7.61
C ASN A 37 -3.79 -4.58 8.26
N PHE A 38 -4.82 -4.94 7.49
CA PHE A 38 -6.12 -5.31 8.07
C PHE A 38 -6.06 -6.59 8.89
N ILE A 39 -5.32 -7.60 8.43
CA ILE A 39 -5.12 -8.83 9.22
C ILE A 39 -4.35 -8.50 10.51
N PHE A 40 -3.33 -7.66 10.43
CA PHE A 40 -2.61 -7.18 11.61
C PHE A 40 -3.55 -6.45 12.58
N ALA A 41 -4.33 -5.48 12.11
CA ALA A 41 -5.33 -4.74 12.90
C ALA A 41 -6.32 -5.69 13.60
N LYS A 42 -6.82 -6.69 12.88
CA LYS A 42 -7.71 -7.72 13.41
C LYS A 42 -7.04 -8.54 14.50
N THR A 43 -5.81 -9.01 14.28
CA THR A 43 -5.09 -9.76 15.32
C THR A 43 -4.83 -8.91 16.55
N GLU A 44 -4.56 -7.63 16.36
CA GLU A 44 -4.29 -6.70 17.45
C GLU A 44 -5.54 -6.37 18.26
N ALA A 45 -6.69 -6.21 17.58
CA ALA A 45 -7.97 -6.04 18.24
C ALA A 45 -8.35 -7.27 19.10
N ILE A 46 -8.08 -8.47 18.59
CA ILE A 46 -8.32 -9.72 19.32
C ILE A 46 -7.37 -9.84 20.52
N LYS A 47 -6.07 -9.60 20.34
CA LYS A 47 -5.06 -9.69 21.41
C LYS A 47 -5.35 -8.76 22.58
N ARG A 48 -5.81 -7.55 22.29
CA ARG A 48 -6.10 -6.53 23.31
C ARG A 48 -7.53 -6.60 23.84
N ASN A 49 -8.41 -7.32 23.17
CA ASN A 49 -9.86 -7.28 23.41
C ASN A 49 -10.41 -5.84 23.34
N THR A 50 -9.85 -5.02 22.44
CA THR A 50 -10.23 -3.61 22.22
C THR A 50 -10.35 -3.33 20.73
N PRO A 51 -11.28 -2.47 20.28
CA PRO A 51 -11.39 -2.13 18.86
C PRO A 51 -10.11 -1.44 18.37
N VAL A 52 -9.57 -1.90 17.24
CA VAL A 52 -8.53 -1.21 16.48
C VAL A 52 -9.19 -0.57 15.28
N GLN A 53 -9.02 0.74 15.12
CA GLN A 53 -9.61 1.51 14.04
C GLN A 53 -8.56 1.77 12.96
N VAL A 54 -8.98 1.64 11.71
CA VAL A 54 -8.19 2.02 10.54
C VAL A 54 -8.84 3.26 9.96
N SER A 55 -8.10 4.37 9.97
CA SER A 55 -8.57 5.67 9.50
C SER A 55 -7.92 5.98 8.15
N PHE A 56 -8.74 6.32 7.16
CA PHE A 56 -8.28 6.71 5.81
C PHE A 56 -8.53 8.20 5.62
N ILE A 57 -7.52 8.91 5.13
CA ILE A 57 -7.60 10.35 4.83
C ILE A 57 -7.09 10.58 3.41
N GLY A 58 -7.73 11.54 2.73
CA GLY A 58 -7.37 11.95 1.39
C GLY A 58 -8.32 11.41 0.31
N ASN A 59 -8.17 11.96 -0.89
CA ASN A 59 -8.95 11.58 -2.06
C ASN A 59 -8.06 11.58 -3.32
N GLY A 60 -8.03 10.46 -4.05
CA GLY A 60 -7.31 10.37 -5.31
C GLY A 60 -5.79 10.29 -5.13
N ALA A 61 -5.07 11.32 -5.55
CA ALA A 61 -3.60 11.30 -5.63
C ALA A 61 -2.95 11.33 -4.24
N THR A 62 -3.52 12.11 -3.32
CA THR A 62 -3.02 12.24 -1.95
C THR A 62 -3.87 11.39 -1.03
N TRP A 63 -3.26 10.37 -0.42
CA TRP A 63 -3.92 9.51 0.54
C TRP A 63 -2.94 9.05 1.61
N CYS A 64 -3.47 8.82 2.79
CA CYS A 64 -2.80 8.11 3.87
C CYS A 64 -3.83 7.28 4.63
N TYR A 65 -3.36 6.24 5.30
CA TYR A 65 -4.15 5.58 6.32
C TYR A 65 -3.30 5.26 7.53
N GLY A 66 -3.95 5.21 8.70
CA GLY A 66 -3.28 4.91 9.94
C GLY A 66 -4.10 3.97 10.83
N LEU A 67 -3.41 3.32 11.75
CA LEU A 67 -4.01 2.41 12.72
C LEU A 67 -3.83 2.94 14.15
N ALA A 68 -4.92 2.88 14.92
CA ALA A 68 -4.91 3.24 16.34
C ALA A 68 -5.86 2.35 17.16
N VAL A 69 -5.57 2.24 18.45
CA VAL A 69 -6.37 1.46 19.40
C VAL A 69 -7.43 2.37 20.03
N ASN A 70 -8.69 1.96 19.98
CA ASN A 70 -9.82 2.60 20.65
C ASN A 70 -10.06 4.09 20.31
N ALA A 71 -9.53 4.57 19.19
CA ALA A 71 -9.73 5.91 18.67
C ALA A 71 -9.41 5.98 17.18
N ALA A 72 -10.03 6.93 16.49
CA ALA A 72 -9.63 7.31 15.15
C ALA A 72 -8.35 8.15 15.24
N CYS A 73 -7.49 8.03 14.25
CA CYS A 73 -6.25 8.79 14.19
C CYS A 73 -6.17 9.55 12.86
N ASP A 74 -5.47 10.68 12.86
CA ASP A 74 -5.23 11.47 11.66
C ASP A 74 -3.83 11.17 11.15
N CYS A 75 -3.69 10.57 9.98
CA CYS A 75 -2.39 10.25 9.39
C CYS A 75 -1.70 11.44 8.71
N SER A 76 -2.37 12.58 8.55
CA SER A 76 -1.82 13.80 7.94
C SER A 76 -0.94 14.56 8.94
N ASP A 77 -1.46 14.73 10.16
CA ASP A 77 -0.78 15.46 11.24
C ASP A 77 -0.36 14.54 12.40
N ASN A 78 -0.70 13.25 12.36
CA ASN A 78 -0.46 12.26 13.42
C ASN A 78 -1.06 12.68 14.79
N VAL A 79 -2.23 13.35 14.77
CA VAL A 79 -2.95 13.81 15.97
C VAL A 79 -4.45 13.52 15.83
N PRO A 80 -5.06 12.66 16.66
CA PRO A 80 -4.42 11.78 17.66
C PRO A 80 -3.43 10.82 17.00
N ALA A 81 -2.39 10.40 17.72
CA ALA A 81 -1.30 9.61 17.15
C ALA A 81 -1.78 8.25 16.63
N CYS A 82 -1.50 7.97 15.35
CA CYS A 82 -1.68 6.67 14.70
C CYS A 82 -0.58 5.71 15.17
N SER A 83 -0.69 5.25 16.42
CA SER A 83 0.29 4.33 17.01
C SER A 83 -0.36 3.16 17.73
N ILE A 84 0.35 2.03 17.67
CA ILE A 84 0.05 0.83 18.46
C ILE A 84 1.32 0.53 19.25
N ASP A 85 1.22 0.49 20.59
CA ASP A 85 2.36 0.36 21.51
C ASP A 85 3.48 1.39 21.29
N GLY A 86 3.14 2.62 20.92
CA GLY A 86 4.11 3.68 20.66
C GLY A 86 4.87 3.54 19.33
N VAL A 87 4.53 2.55 18.49
CA VAL A 87 5.03 2.45 17.13
C VAL A 87 4.04 3.10 16.18
N THR A 88 4.50 4.09 15.41
CA THR A 88 3.69 4.73 14.37
C THR A 88 3.30 3.72 13.29
N LYS A 89 2.01 3.68 12.98
CA LYS A 89 1.41 2.82 11.96
C LYS A 89 0.65 3.69 10.97
N ILE A 90 1.41 4.38 10.14
CA ILE A 90 0.92 5.20 9.04
C ILE A 90 1.50 4.62 7.76
N THR A 91 0.66 4.53 6.72
CA THR A 91 1.06 4.22 5.36
C THR A 91 0.49 5.31 4.46
N ASP A 92 1.30 5.87 3.58
CA ASP A 92 0.90 6.94 2.67
C ASP A 92 1.18 6.57 1.20
N GLN A 93 0.88 7.51 0.29
CA GLN A 93 1.00 7.33 -1.15
C GLN A 93 2.43 7.04 -1.66
N ASP A 94 3.46 7.34 -0.87
CA ASP A 94 4.87 7.20 -1.23
C ASP A 94 5.50 5.88 -0.72
N ASP A 95 4.76 5.09 0.08
CA ASP A 95 5.12 3.75 0.59
C ASP A 95 4.67 2.61 -0.37
#